data_AF-A0A925Q1W5-F1
#
_entry.id   AF-A0A925Q1W5-F1
#
_cell.length_a   1.000
_cell.length_b   1.000
_cell.length_c   1.000
_cell.angle_alpha   90.00
_cell.angle_beta   90.00
_cell.angle_gamma   90.00
#
_symmetry.space_group_name_H-M   'P 1'
#
loop_
_entity.id
_entity.type
_entity.pdbx_description
1 polymer ?
#
loop_
_entity_poly.entity_id
_entity_poly.type
_entity_poly.pdbx_seq_one_letter_code
_entity_poly.pdbx_strand_id
1 'polypeptide(L)'
;MLHGCGVDEAKKLALAVLADSDANGFRPGAATAREARQLGRLAVLMIRAALQAFDRLDPEAAASVIRQDEEMDAEYAAALRRILTRAMEDMRQVQSAIEAAFIMRTLERIGDHARNIARHVGFIGGQFDPNATGVLPGSLSVRS
;
A
#
# COMPACT_ATOMS: atom_id res chain seq x y z
N MET A 1 -5.76 19.72 -2.48
CA MET A 1 -7.15 19.34 -2.82
C MET A 1 -7.14 18.02 -3.63
N LEU A 2 -6.57 16.95 -3.07
CA LEU A 2 -6.49 15.60 -3.67
C LEU A 2 -6.53 14.54 -2.57
N HIS A 3 -7.61 14.49 -1.79
CA HIS A 3 -7.86 13.44 -0.81
C HIS A 3 -9.33 13.08 -0.94
N GLY A 4 -9.65 11.92 -1.53
CA GLY A 4 -11.01 11.37 -1.43
C GLY A 4 -11.53 10.52 -2.59
N CYS A 5 -11.06 10.64 -3.84
CA CYS A 5 -11.77 9.99 -4.95
C CYS A 5 -11.31 8.55 -5.27
N GLY A 6 -10.00 8.25 -5.21
CA GLY A 6 -9.47 6.98 -5.76
C GLY A 6 -9.89 5.70 -5.02
N VAL A 7 -10.48 5.81 -3.83
CA VAL A 7 -10.90 4.65 -3.01
C VAL A 7 -12.10 3.95 -3.66
N ASP A 8 -12.96 4.68 -4.37
CA ASP A 8 -14.20 4.17 -4.97
C ASP A 8 -13.96 3.56 -6.37
N GLU A 9 -13.05 4.11 -7.17
CA GLU A 9 -12.65 3.51 -8.45
C GLU A 9 -11.97 2.16 -8.26
N ALA A 10 -10.99 2.05 -7.36
CA ALA A 10 -10.26 0.78 -7.20
C ALA A 10 -11.11 -0.33 -6.55
N LYS A 11 -12.18 0.01 -5.82
CA LYS A 11 -13.18 -0.97 -5.34
C LYS A 11 -14.06 -1.47 -6.48
N LYS A 12 -14.52 -0.57 -7.35
CA LYS A 12 -15.28 -0.91 -8.58
C LYS A 12 -14.44 -1.76 -9.54
N LEU A 13 -13.16 -1.45 -9.68
CA LEU A 13 -12.22 -2.15 -10.56
C LEU A 13 -11.89 -3.55 -10.03
N ALA A 14 -11.63 -3.70 -8.72
CA ALA A 14 -11.43 -5.00 -8.09
C ALA A 14 -12.68 -5.89 -8.17
N LEU A 15 -13.88 -5.31 -8.01
CA LEU A 15 -15.15 -6.01 -8.17
C LEU A 15 -15.36 -6.50 -9.62
N ALA A 16 -14.99 -5.68 -10.61
CA ALA A 16 -15.05 -6.07 -12.02
C ALA A 16 -14.08 -7.22 -12.36
N VAL A 17 -12.89 -7.21 -11.77
CA VAL A 17 -11.89 -8.29 -11.95
C VAL A 17 -12.37 -9.61 -11.35
N LEU A 18 -13.00 -9.56 -10.17
CA LEU A 18 -13.59 -10.75 -9.54
C LEU A 18 -14.79 -11.30 -10.32
N ALA A 19 -15.55 -10.45 -11.01
CA ALA A 19 -16.67 -10.87 -11.85
C ALA A 19 -16.20 -11.57 -13.15
N ASP A 20 -14.97 -11.33 -13.60
CA ASP A 20 -14.41 -11.91 -14.84
C ASP A 20 -13.65 -13.24 -14.59
N SER A 21 -13.26 -13.52 -13.34
CA SER A 21 -12.49 -14.71 -12.97
C SER A 21 -13.21 -16.06 -13.13
N ASP A 22 -14.52 -16.07 -13.37
CA ASP A 22 -15.33 -17.30 -13.50
C ASP A 22 -15.25 -17.93 -14.90
N ALA A 23 -14.74 -17.22 -15.93
CA ALA A 23 -14.71 -17.71 -17.31
C ALA A 23 -13.33 -18.21 -17.79
N ASN A 24 -12.22 -17.76 -17.19
CA ASN A 24 -10.88 -18.24 -17.52
C ASN A 24 -9.95 -17.95 -16.32
N GLY A 25 -9.72 -18.95 -15.48
CA GLY A 25 -9.16 -18.77 -14.13
C GLY A 25 -7.92 -17.87 -14.07
N PHE A 26 -8.01 -16.85 -13.22
CA PHE A 26 -6.95 -15.91 -12.86
C PHE A 26 -5.64 -16.64 -12.50
N ARG A 27 -4.64 -16.54 -13.38
CA ARG A 27 -3.33 -17.20 -13.20
C ARG A 27 -2.22 -16.19 -13.52
N PRO A 28 -1.78 -15.40 -12.52
CA PRO A 28 -0.67 -14.49 -12.73
C PRO A 28 0.57 -15.30 -13.16
N GLY A 29 1.19 -14.91 -14.27
CA GLY A 29 2.43 -15.51 -14.75
C GLY A 29 3.51 -15.51 -13.67
N ALA A 30 4.45 -16.46 -13.72
CA ALA A 30 5.45 -16.65 -12.66
C ALA A 30 6.24 -15.37 -12.32
N ALA A 31 6.53 -14.56 -13.33
CA ALA A 31 7.27 -13.31 -13.21
C ALA A 31 6.45 -12.22 -12.48
N THR A 32 5.13 -12.23 -12.68
CA THR A 32 4.13 -11.35 -12.06
C THR A 32 3.91 -11.69 -10.58
N ALA A 33 3.83 -12.98 -10.27
CA ALA A 33 3.63 -13.46 -8.91
C ALA A 33 4.78 -13.03 -7.97
N ARG A 34 5.99 -12.79 -8.49
CA ARG A 34 7.12 -12.31 -7.68
C ARG A 34 6.89 -10.89 -7.16
N GLU A 35 6.47 -9.98 -8.04
CA GLU A 35 6.25 -8.57 -7.70
C GLU A 35 5.12 -8.43 -6.67
N ALA A 36 4.00 -9.12 -6.90
CA ALA A 36 2.88 -9.16 -5.96
C ALA A 36 3.28 -9.76 -4.60
N ARG A 37 4.12 -10.80 -4.56
CA ARG A 37 4.63 -11.36 -3.28
C ARG A 37 5.49 -10.37 -2.51
N GLN A 38 6.29 -9.55 -3.20
CA GLN A 38 7.13 -8.56 -2.54
C GLN A 38 6.29 -7.47 -1.88
N LEU A 39 5.35 -6.88 -2.62
CA LEU A 39 4.37 -5.93 -2.07
C LEU A 39 3.54 -6.57 -0.95
N GLY A 40 3.18 -7.84 -1.08
CA GLY A 40 2.42 -8.57 -0.07
C GLY A 40 3.17 -8.71 1.24
N ARG A 41 4.49 -8.93 1.19
CA ARG A 41 5.34 -8.94 2.39
C ARG A 41 5.37 -7.56 3.06
N LEU A 42 5.55 -6.49 2.29
CA LEU A 42 5.54 -5.12 2.80
C LEU A 42 4.20 -4.79 3.46
N ALA A 43 3.08 -5.09 2.81
CA ALA A 43 1.74 -4.84 3.33
C ALA A 43 1.51 -5.55 4.69
N VAL A 44 1.91 -6.82 4.79
CA VAL A 44 1.80 -7.59 6.06
C VAL A 44 2.68 -7.00 7.15
N LEU A 45 3.90 -6.57 6.81
CA LEU A 45 4.80 -5.91 7.77
C LEU A 45 4.21 -4.60 8.28
N MET A 46 3.69 -3.75 7.39
CA MET A 46 3.08 -2.48 7.74
C MET A 46 1.85 -2.66 8.63
N ILE A 47 0.92 -3.56 8.29
CA ILE A 47 -0.25 -3.83 9.15
C ILE A 47 0.18 -4.29 10.54
N ARG A 48 1.13 -5.24 10.61
CA ARG A 48 1.60 -5.76 11.90
C ARG A 48 2.22 -4.66 12.75
N ALA A 49 3.07 -3.83 12.15
CA ALA A 49 3.69 -2.71 12.83
C ALA A 49 2.66 -1.67 13.27
N ALA A 50 1.65 -1.37 12.43
CA ALA A 50 0.57 -0.44 12.78
C ALA A 50 -0.27 -0.95 13.96
N LEU A 51 -0.61 -2.24 13.98
CA LEU A 51 -1.35 -2.85 15.07
C LEU A 51 -0.53 -2.92 16.36
N GLN A 52 0.78 -3.18 16.27
CA GLN A 52 1.68 -3.16 17.42
C GLN A 52 1.81 -1.75 18.02
N ALA A 53 1.95 -0.74 17.16
CA ALA A 53 1.96 0.66 17.60
C ALA A 53 0.64 1.04 18.27
N PHE A 54 -0.48 0.58 17.72
CA PHE A 54 -1.80 0.83 18.28
C PHE A 54 -2.02 0.16 19.63
N ASP A 55 -1.68 -1.12 19.75
CA ASP A 55 -1.80 -1.89 21.00
C ASP A 55 -1.05 -1.25 22.17
N ARG A 56 0.11 -0.65 21.88
CA ARG A 56 0.97 0.00 22.88
C ARG A 56 0.77 1.50 23.01
N LEU A 57 -0.09 2.09 22.17
CA LEU A 57 -0.19 3.54 21.97
C LEU A 57 1.20 4.20 21.79
N ASP A 58 2.07 3.55 21.02
CA ASP A 58 3.46 3.95 20.81
C ASP A 58 3.57 4.83 19.55
N PRO A 59 3.76 6.14 19.72
CA PRO A 59 3.76 7.05 18.59
C PRO A 59 5.09 7.02 17.81
N GLU A 60 6.21 6.57 18.41
CA GLU A 60 7.47 6.36 17.68
C GLU A 60 7.36 5.16 16.73
N ALA A 61 6.76 4.06 17.20
CA ALA A 61 6.45 2.91 16.35
C ALA A 61 5.50 3.30 15.21
N ALA A 62 4.51 4.15 15.49
CA ALA A 62 3.61 4.67 14.46
C ALA A 62 4.33 5.52 13.40
N ALA A 63 5.28 6.37 13.81
CA ALA A 63 6.09 7.15 12.88
C ALA A 63 6.91 6.25 11.93
N SER A 64 7.33 5.07 12.40
CA SER A 64 8.01 4.08 11.55
C SER A 64 7.11 3.52 10.46
N VAL A 65 5.83 3.23 10.76
CA VAL A 65 4.87 2.75 9.75
C VAL A 65 4.62 3.81 8.68
N ILE A 66 4.53 5.09 9.08
CA ILE A 66 4.33 6.20 8.13
C ILE A 66 5.51 6.31 7.17
N ARG A 67 6.76 6.08 7.64
CA ARG A 67 7.94 6.04 6.76
C ARG A 67 7.94 4.82 5.83
N GLN A 68 7.47 3.66 6.30
CA GLN A 68 7.36 2.45 5.47
C GLN A 68 6.36 2.60 4.31
N ASP A 69 5.40 3.51 4.43
CA ASP A 69 4.45 3.81 3.35
C ASP A 69 5.13 4.40 2.12
N GLU A 70 6.14 5.25 2.31
CA GLU A 70 6.95 5.78 1.19
C GLU A 70 7.72 4.67 0.47
N GLU A 71 8.19 3.65 1.22
CA GLU A 71 8.83 2.46 0.65
C GLU A 71 7.83 1.60 -0.13
N MET A 72 6.61 1.42 0.40
CA MET A 72 5.51 0.73 -0.29
C MET A 72 5.16 1.40 -1.63
N ASP A 73 4.99 2.72 -1.64
CA ASP A 73 4.69 3.51 -2.84
C ASP A 73 5.80 3.40 -3.89
N ALA A 74 7.06 3.52 -3.45
CA ALA A 74 8.22 3.41 -4.31
C ALA A 74 8.33 2.00 -4.93
N GLU A 75 8.12 0.96 -4.12
CA GLU A 75 8.16 -0.43 -4.58
C GLU A 75 6.99 -0.75 -5.52
N TYR A 76 5.79 -0.23 -5.26
CA TYR A 76 4.64 -0.36 -6.15
C TYR A 76 4.94 0.26 -7.53
N ALA A 77 5.47 1.48 -7.56
CA ALA A 77 5.84 2.15 -8.81
C ALA A 77 6.93 1.38 -9.57
N ALA A 78 7.93 0.85 -8.86
CA ALA A 78 9.00 0.06 -9.46
C ALA A 78 8.48 -1.28 -10.01
N ALA A 79 7.64 -1.98 -9.24
CA ALA A 79 7.00 -3.24 -9.62
C ALA A 79 6.11 -3.08 -10.87
N LEU A 80 5.31 -2.01 -10.90
CA LEU A 80 4.46 -1.68 -12.04
C LEU A 80 5.29 -1.46 -13.32
N ARG A 81 6.41 -0.73 -13.24
CA ARG A 81 7.32 -0.57 -14.38
C ARG A 81 7.86 -1.91 -14.87
N ARG A 82 8.31 -2.79 -13.95
CA ARG A 82 8.88 -4.10 -14.31
C ARG A 82 7.89 -5.00 -15.04
N ILE A 83 6.62 -5.03 -14.63
CA ILE A 83 5.61 -5.85 -15.32
C ILE A 83 5.19 -5.26 -16.67
N LEU A 84 5.16 -3.92 -16.79
CA LEU A 84 4.83 -3.26 -18.06
C LEU A 84 5.94 -3.44 -19.09
N THR A 85 7.21 -3.34 -18.68
CA THR A 85 8.34 -3.63 -19.57
C THR A 85 8.24 -5.04 -20.17
N ARG A 86 7.88 -6.04 -19.36
CA ARG A 86 7.69 -7.42 -19.86
C ARG A 86 6.51 -7.55 -20.82
N ALA A 87 5.42 -6.83 -20.55
CA ALA A 87 4.27 -6.79 -21.45
C ALA A 87 4.62 -6.13 -22.80
N MET A 88 5.55 -5.17 -22.81
CA MET A 88 6.08 -4.56 -24.04
C MET A 88 7.03 -5.49 -24.80
N GLU A 89 7.79 -6.34 -24.10
CA GLU A 89 8.67 -7.35 -24.70
C GLU A 89 7.89 -8.52 -25.32
N ASP A 90 6.78 -8.92 -24.70
CA ASP A 90 5.90 -9.99 -25.20
C ASP A 90 4.43 -9.65 -24.93
N MET A 91 3.68 -9.37 -26.02
CA MET A 91 2.25 -9.01 -25.92
C MET A 91 1.39 -10.10 -25.26
N ARG A 92 1.83 -11.36 -25.24
CA ARG A 92 1.13 -12.45 -24.54
C ARG A 92 1.11 -12.24 -23.02
N GLN A 93 1.98 -11.39 -22.49
CA GLN A 93 2.07 -11.07 -21.07
C GLN A 93 1.16 -9.90 -20.64
N VAL A 94 0.54 -9.18 -21.58
CA VAL A 94 -0.28 -7.98 -21.27
C VAL A 94 -1.41 -8.31 -20.29
N GLN A 95 -2.15 -9.40 -20.53
CA GLN A 95 -3.23 -9.82 -19.65
C GLN A 95 -2.73 -10.10 -18.23
N SER A 96 -1.62 -10.85 -18.10
CA SER A 96 -1.03 -11.14 -16.79
C SER A 96 -0.50 -9.88 -16.10
N ALA A 97 0.00 -8.89 -16.84
CA ALA A 97 0.47 -7.63 -16.28
C ALA A 97 -0.69 -6.77 -15.75
N ILE A 98 -1.83 -6.74 -16.45
CA ILE A 98 -3.03 -6.05 -15.98
C ILE A 98 -3.54 -6.69 -14.68
N GLU A 99 -3.65 -8.02 -14.66
CA GLU A 99 -4.02 -8.80 -13.47
C GLU A 99 -3.10 -8.54 -12.28
N ALA A 100 -1.78 -8.46 -12.53
CA ALA A 100 -0.79 -8.07 -11.54
C ALA A 100 -1.08 -6.71 -10.93
N ALA A 101 -1.32 -5.72 -11.78
CA ALA A 101 -1.46 -4.34 -11.38
C ALA A 101 -2.65 -4.20 -10.42
N PHE A 102 -3.73 -4.97 -10.64
CA PHE A 102 -4.85 -5.04 -9.71
C PHE A 102 -4.45 -5.58 -8.35
N ILE A 103 -3.78 -6.74 -8.27
CA ILE A 103 -3.31 -7.28 -6.98
C ILE A 103 -2.40 -6.28 -6.28
N MET A 104 -1.40 -5.77 -7.00
CA MET A 104 -0.40 -4.85 -6.46
C MET A 104 -1.06 -3.58 -5.94
N ARG A 105 -2.11 -3.09 -6.61
CA ARG A 105 -2.86 -1.93 -6.14
C ARG A 105 -3.67 -2.25 -4.88
N THR A 106 -4.27 -3.43 -4.79
CA THR A 106 -4.95 -3.86 -3.56
C THR A 106 -3.96 -3.93 -2.39
N LEU A 107 -2.72 -4.38 -2.63
CA LEU A 107 -1.67 -4.44 -1.62
C LEU A 107 -1.20 -3.05 -1.16
N GLU A 108 -1.03 -2.10 -2.09
CA GLU A 108 -0.74 -0.69 -1.75
C GLU A 108 -1.84 -0.07 -0.88
N ARG A 109 -3.12 -0.30 -1.22
CA ARG A 109 -4.25 0.15 -0.39
C ARG A 109 -4.25 -0.42 1.02
N ILE A 110 -3.78 -1.66 1.18
CA ILE A 110 -3.59 -2.26 2.51
C ILE A 110 -2.49 -1.51 3.27
N GLY A 111 -1.40 -1.12 2.61
CA GLY A 111 -0.37 -0.23 3.14
C GLY A 111 -0.94 1.11 3.63
N ASP A 112 -1.74 1.79 2.79
CA ASP A 112 -2.40 3.04 3.16
C ASP A 112 -3.31 2.88 4.39
N HIS A 113 -4.06 1.76 4.48
CA HIS A 113 -4.85 1.47 5.68
C HIS A 113 -3.97 1.31 6.93
N ALA A 114 -2.82 0.64 6.83
CA ALA A 114 -1.86 0.54 7.94
C ALA A 114 -1.30 1.92 8.32
N ARG A 115 -0.94 2.76 7.34
CA ARG A 115 -0.53 4.15 7.57
C ARG A 115 -1.63 4.93 8.31
N ASN A 116 -2.88 4.78 7.91
CA ASN A 116 -4.01 5.47 8.53
C ASN A 116 -4.22 5.07 9.99
N ILE A 117 -4.06 3.79 10.33
CA ILE A 117 -4.06 3.32 11.72
C ILE A 117 -2.91 3.98 12.50
N ALA A 118 -1.69 3.97 11.96
CA ALA A 118 -0.53 4.58 12.60
C ALA A 118 -0.71 6.10 12.80
N ARG A 119 -1.30 6.82 11.85
CA ARG A 119 -1.63 8.25 12.01
C ARG A 119 -2.55 8.50 13.22
N HIS A 120 -3.52 7.63 13.47
CA HIS A 120 -4.39 7.77 14.64
C HIS A 120 -3.61 7.60 15.96
N VAL A 121 -2.68 6.65 16.01
CA VAL A 121 -1.79 6.46 17.18
C VAL A 121 -0.91 7.68 17.40
N GLY A 122 -0.27 8.17 16.35
CA GLY A 122 0.57 9.37 16.41
C GLY A 122 -0.21 10.62 16.83
N PHE A 123 -1.48 10.74 16.44
CA PHE A 123 -2.37 11.80 16.90
C PHE A 123 -2.66 11.69 18.40
N ILE A 124 -3.03 10.51 18.90
CA ILE A 124 -3.29 10.27 20.33
C ILE A 124 -2.04 10.60 21.16
N GLY A 125 -0.85 10.24 20.67
CA GLY A 125 0.42 10.56 21.31
C GLY A 125 0.90 12.01 21.16
N GLY A 126 0.12 12.89 20.51
CA GLY A 126 0.45 14.31 20.32
C GLY A 126 1.55 14.58 19.27
N GLN A 127 1.92 13.60 18.44
CA GLN A 127 2.96 13.75 17.41
C GLN A 127 2.43 14.27 16.06
N PHE A 128 1.11 14.20 15.82
CA PHE A 128 0.48 14.55 14.54
C PHE A 128 -0.77 15.42 14.72
N ASP A 129 -1.08 16.23 13.71
CA ASP A 129 -2.35 16.97 13.56
C ASP A 129 -3.24 16.21 12.56
N PRO A 130 -4.54 15.99 12.87
CA PRO A 130 -5.45 15.18 12.05
C PRO A 130 -5.80 15.84 10.71
N ASN A 131 -5.55 17.15 10.55
CA ASN A 131 -5.78 17.90 9.33
C ASN A 131 -4.50 18.21 8.54
N ALA A 132 -3.33 17.86 9.07
CA ALA A 132 -2.05 18.03 8.39
C ALA A 132 -1.68 16.76 7.60
N THR A 133 -1.29 16.91 6.34
CA THR A 133 -0.74 15.82 5.51
C THR A 133 0.67 15.38 5.95
N GLY A 134 1.17 15.83 7.11
CA GLY A 134 2.54 15.63 7.57
C GLY A 134 2.73 15.75 9.08
N VAL A 135 3.94 15.46 9.55
CA VAL A 135 4.37 15.55 10.96
C VAL A 135 4.34 17.02 11.41
N LEU A 136 3.91 17.28 12.65
CA LEU A 136 3.92 18.64 13.21
C LEU A 136 5.36 19.16 13.35
N PRO A 137 5.66 20.40 12.90
CA PRO A 137 6.94 21.03 13.21
C PRO A 137 7.00 21.31 14.72
N GLY A 138 7.83 20.54 15.44
CA GLY A 138 8.10 20.73 16.87
C GLY A 138 7.97 19.50 17.76
N SER A 139 7.49 18.35 17.27
CA SER A 139 7.36 17.11 18.07
C SER A 139 8.67 16.32 18.24
N LEU A 140 9.79 16.77 17.66
CA LEU A 140 11.14 16.20 17.86
C LEU A 140 11.97 16.94 18.93
N SER A 141 11.34 17.71 19.82
CA SER A 141 12.04 18.28 20.97
C SER A 141 11.28 17.97 22.25
N VAL A 142 12.05 17.61 23.30
CA VAL A 142 11.66 17.33 24.71
C VAL A 142 11.44 15.80 24.93
N ARG A 143 12.38 14.99 25.46
CA ARG A 143 13.48 15.22 26.43
C ARG A 143 14.59 14.15 26.36
N SER A 144 15.78 14.59 26.79
CA SER A 144 16.93 13.89 27.42
C SER A 144 16.99 12.37 27.45
#